data_AF-A0AAN1HP22-F1
#
_entry.id   AF-A0AAN1HP22-F1
#
_cell.length_a   1.000
_cell.length_b   1.000
_cell.length_c   1.000
_cell.angle_alpha   90.00
_cell.angle_beta   90.00
_cell.angle_gamma   90.00
#
_symmetry.space_group_name_H-M   'P 1'
#
loop_
_entity.id
_entity.type
_entity.pdbx_description
1 polymer ?
#
loop_
_entity_poly.entity_id
_entity_poly.type
_entity_poly.pdbx_seq_one_letter_code
_entity_poly.pdbx_strand_id
1 'polypeptide(L)'
;MRIRTTVLAALAALTLASASPAAPAAAASSDTPAADTGRPGDIVTSAPTAFRTPPGVPTATRAWHITYRSTTATGRPDIVSGTVVVPDDGTKGPRPLIAWGIGAVGLADGCAVSGRFPQGASSEAQLIDLALRRGWAVAVTDYEGLGTPDDHTYTVGRSEGQAVLDAARAAQRLPEAGLSPDAPVGIMGYSQGGQAAGWAAELHPSYAPELRVKGTVAGGVPADLPTTFDYNDGGAGAGLALMALAGQDSAFPALRLDSYLNDRGRGYVDFMKRNCVSLSSIAGLFQHRSEVTVRDPLADPVWQLALRASLLGTRSVDHPFYLYQGRLDELIPYRVGEALRDRWCARGVPVEWQDYPLDHVTTALTGTPMALDWMAGRLADEPTRGNCGA
;
A
#
# COMPACT_ATOMS: atom_id res chain seq x y z
N MET A 1 23.82 22.40 13.21
CA MET A 1 24.11 21.36 14.24
C MET A 1 22.91 20.94 15.10
N ARG A 2 21.75 21.63 15.06
CA ARG A 2 20.54 21.27 15.84
C ARG A 2 19.50 20.41 15.11
N ILE A 3 19.64 20.22 13.79
CA ILE A 3 18.74 19.38 12.97
C ILE A 3 19.11 17.89 13.06
N ARG A 4 20.40 17.57 13.31
CA ARG A 4 20.86 16.18 13.47
C ARG A 4 20.39 15.51 14.77
N THR A 5 20.04 16.30 15.79
CA THR A 5 19.66 15.79 17.12
C THR A 5 18.18 15.44 17.25
N THR A 6 17.29 16.02 16.43
CA THR A 6 15.86 15.66 16.40
C THR A 6 15.60 14.37 15.61
N VAL A 7 16.43 14.05 14.61
CA VAL A 7 16.30 12.82 13.80
C VAL A 7 16.60 11.55 14.61
N LEU A 8 17.52 11.60 15.57
CA LEU A 8 17.84 10.45 16.43
C LEU A 8 16.76 10.11 17.46
N ALA A 9 15.89 11.05 17.83
CA ALA A 9 14.85 10.82 18.84
C ALA A 9 13.65 10.03 18.30
N ALA A 10 13.33 10.14 17.00
CA ALA A 10 12.30 9.33 16.34
C ALA A 10 12.73 7.86 16.16
N LEU A 11 14.04 7.60 16.06
CA LEU A 11 14.62 6.26 15.83
C LEU A 11 14.63 5.37 17.09
N ALA A 12 14.59 5.95 18.30
CA ALA A 12 14.63 5.18 19.54
C ALA A 12 13.29 4.48 19.89
N ALA A 13 12.18 4.84 19.22
CA ALA A 13 10.89 4.19 19.42
C ALA A 13 10.73 2.87 18.62
N LEU A 14 11.70 2.53 17.74
CA LEU A 14 11.65 1.30 16.93
C LEU A 14 12.39 0.10 17.54
N THR A 15 13.05 0.26 18.69
CA THR A 15 13.87 -0.81 19.28
C THR A 15 13.12 -1.53 20.39
N LEU A 16 12.26 -2.48 20.03
CA LEU A 16 11.92 -3.68 20.81
C LEU A 16 11.15 -4.66 19.90
N ALA A 17 11.86 -5.23 18.93
CA ALA A 17 11.43 -6.44 18.24
C ALA A 17 12.63 -7.38 18.11
N SER A 18 12.61 -8.41 18.96
CA SER A 18 13.51 -9.55 18.94
C SER A 18 13.61 -10.16 17.54
N ALA A 19 14.85 -10.45 17.12
CA ALA A 19 15.14 -11.25 15.94
C ALA A 19 14.55 -12.65 16.12
N SER A 20 13.38 -12.90 15.52
CA SER A 20 12.84 -14.24 15.37
C SER A 20 13.38 -14.86 14.07
N PRO A 21 13.77 -16.15 14.09
CA PRO A 21 14.14 -16.86 12.88
C PRO A 21 12.94 -16.93 11.92
N ALA A 22 13.21 -16.77 10.62
CA ALA A 22 12.21 -16.88 9.57
C ALA A 22 11.47 -18.23 9.65
N ALA A 23 10.14 -18.19 9.61
CA ALA A 23 9.34 -19.40 9.47
C ALA A 23 9.67 -20.07 8.12
N PRO A 24 9.73 -21.41 8.04
CA PRO A 24 9.98 -22.10 6.79
C PRO A 24 8.83 -21.82 5.82
N ALA A 25 9.15 -21.30 4.64
CA ALA A 25 8.22 -21.14 3.53
C ALA A 25 7.61 -22.51 3.20
N ALA A 26 6.28 -22.61 3.20
CA ALA A 26 5.60 -23.78 2.67
C ALA A 26 5.92 -23.87 1.17
N ALA A 27 6.46 -25.01 0.73
CA ALA A 27 6.86 -25.22 -0.65
C ALA A 27 5.65 -25.06 -1.59
N ALA A 28 5.69 -24.05 -2.45
CA ALA A 28 4.73 -23.86 -3.53
C ALA A 28 4.92 -24.96 -4.59
N SER A 29 3.87 -25.76 -4.81
CA SER A 29 3.82 -26.74 -5.89
C SER A 29 3.73 -26.02 -7.23
N SER A 30 4.69 -26.28 -8.12
CA SER A 30 4.71 -25.78 -9.50
C SER A 30 3.76 -26.60 -10.38
N ASP A 31 2.46 -26.36 -10.25
CA ASP A 31 1.48 -26.77 -11.25
C ASP A 31 0.98 -25.52 -11.97
N THR A 32 1.24 -25.45 -13.27
CA THR A 32 0.67 -24.42 -14.16
C THR A 32 -0.85 -24.64 -14.21
N PRO A 33 -1.69 -23.71 -13.72
CA PRO A 33 -3.13 -23.96 -13.69
C PRO A 33 -3.73 -24.01 -15.10
N ALA A 34 -4.65 -24.96 -15.28
CA ALA A 34 -5.53 -25.10 -16.42
C ALA A 34 -6.20 -23.77 -16.82
N ALA A 35 -6.62 -23.67 -18.09
CA ALA A 35 -7.31 -22.54 -18.71
C ALA A 35 -8.02 -21.62 -17.71
N ASP A 36 -7.47 -20.42 -17.57
CA ASP A 36 -7.80 -19.45 -16.52
C ASP A 36 -9.19 -18.84 -16.77
N THR A 37 -10.21 -19.37 -16.09
CA THR A 37 -11.62 -18.99 -16.26
C THR A 37 -12.15 -18.11 -15.12
N GLY A 38 -11.33 -17.82 -14.11
CA GLY A 38 -11.73 -17.00 -12.98
C GLY A 38 -11.63 -15.51 -13.27
N ARG A 39 -12.44 -14.71 -12.59
CA ARG A 39 -12.46 -13.26 -12.70
C ARG A 39 -11.66 -12.62 -11.57
N PRO A 40 -11.16 -11.39 -11.76
CA PRO A 40 -10.54 -10.65 -10.67
C PRO A 40 -11.44 -10.60 -9.42
N GLY A 41 -10.84 -10.82 -8.26
CA GLY A 41 -11.50 -10.98 -6.96
C GLY A 41 -12.04 -12.37 -6.64
N ASP A 42 -11.96 -13.36 -7.55
CA ASP A 42 -12.35 -14.73 -7.23
C ASP A 42 -11.36 -15.34 -6.22
N ILE A 43 -11.89 -15.95 -5.15
CA ILE A 43 -11.10 -16.67 -4.15
C ILE A 43 -10.50 -17.92 -4.81
N VAL A 44 -9.18 -18.08 -4.68
CA VAL A 44 -8.44 -19.29 -5.08
C VAL A 44 -8.29 -20.22 -3.89
N THR A 45 -7.80 -19.71 -2.76
CA THR A 45 -7.76 -20.44 -1.48
C THR A 45 -8.18 -19.54 -0.32
N SER A 46 -8.77 -20.13 0.72
CA SER A 46 -9.03 -19.48 2.00
C SER A 46 -8.67 -20.43 3.14
N ALA A 47 -8.06 -19.89 4.20
CA ALA A 47 -7.75 -20.63 5.42
C ALA A 47 -7.91 -19.72 6.64
N PRO A 48 -8.49 -20.21 7.76
CA PRO A 48 -8.52 -19.47 9.01
C PRO A 48 -7.10 -19.04 9.44
N THR A 49 -6.97 -17.81 9.92
CA THR A 49 -5.72 -17.25 10.45
C THR A 49 -5.99 -16.39 11.68
N ALA A 50 -4.98 -15.70 12.19
CA ALA A 50 -5.12 -14.74 13.28
C ALA A 50 -4.74 -13.33 12.83
N PHE A 51 -5.53 -12.35 13.26
CA PHE A 51 -5.12 -10.96 13.30
C PHE A 51 -4.62 -10.66 14.71
N ARG A 52 -3.50 -9.94 14.84
CA ARG A 52 -2.96 -9.49 16.14
C ARG A 52 -2.35 -8.12 15.96
N THR A 53 -2.51 -7.27 16.97
CA THR A 53 -1.93 -5.93 17.00
C THR A 53 -0.51 -5.97 17.59
N PRO A 54 -0.28 -6.20 18.90
CA PRO A 54 1.03 -6.62 19.36
C PRO A 54 1.14 -8.16 19.43
N PRO A 55 2.38 -8.70 19.41
CA PRO A 55 2.62 -10.13 19.54
C PRO A 55 1.98 -10.72 20.80
N GLY A 56 1.37 -11.89 20.65
CA GLY A 56 0.79 -12.65 21.77
C GLY A 56 -0.54 -12.11 22.32
N VAL A 57 -1.01 -10.93 21.88
CA VAL A 57 -2.32 -10.39 22.30
C VAL A 57 -3.40 -10.82 21.30
N PRO A 58 -4.42 -11.58 21.72
CA PRO A 58 -5.56 -11.89 20.87
C PRO A 58 -6.39 -10.63 20.59
N THR A 59 -6.92 -10.52 19.38
CA THR A 59 -7.98 -9.56 19.04
C THR A 59 -9.31 -10.28 18.92
N ALA A 60 -10.41 -9.60 19.28
CA ALA A 60 -11.76 -10.13 19.16
C ALA A 60 -12.21 -10.07 17.68
N THR A 61 -11.58 -10.88 16.83
CA THR A 61 -11.74 -10.87 15.38
C THR A 61 -11.65 -12.28 14.83
N ARG A 62 -12.41 -12.56 13.76
CA ARG A 62 -12.18 -13.70 12.88
C ARG A 62 -11.37 -13.23 11.68
N ALA A 63 -10.37 -14.03 11.27
CA ALA A 63 -9.52 -13.67 10.14
C ALA A 63 -9.29 -14.88 9.22
N TRP A 64 -9.11 -14.59 7.93
CA TRP A 64 -8.78 -15.58 6.91
C TRP A 64 -7.61 -15.09 6.08
N HIS A 65 -6.60 -15.93 5.92
CA HIS A 65 -5.63 -15.78 4.86
C HIS A 65 -6.30 -16.20 3.57
N ILE A 66 -6.24 -15.36 2.54
CA ILE A 66 -6.82 -15.63 1.23
C ILE A 66 -5.75 -15.53 0.16
N THR A 67 -5.90 -16.33 -0.89
CA THR A 67 -5.33 -16.02 -2.20
C THR A 67 -6.48 -15.77 -3.16
N TYR A 68 -6.35 -14.75 -4.01
CA TYR A 68 -7.41 -14.32 -4.89
C TYR A 68 -6.85 -13.89 -6.25
N ARG A 69 -7.68 -13.99 -7.27
CA ARG A 69 -7.30 -13.59 -8.63
C ARG A 69 -7.22 -12.06 -8.73
N SER A 70 -6.18 -11.57 -9.37
CA SER A 70 -5.93 -10.15 -9.62
C SER A 70 -5.49 -9.97 -11.08
N THR A 71 -4.99 -8.78 -11.40
CA THR A 71 -4.42 -8.45 -12.70
C THR A 71 -3.09 -7.71 -12.50
N THR A 72 -2.06 -8.10 -13.25
CA THR A 72 -0.76 -7.41 -13.23
C THR A 72 -0.85 -6.01 -13.86
N ALA A 73 0.17 -5.18 -13.66
CA ALA A 73 0.25 -3.86 -14.31
C ALA A 73 0.14 -3.90 -15.85
N THR A 74 0.56 -5.00 -16.48
CA THR A 74 0.50 -5.22 -17.93
C THR A 74 -0.82 -5.85 -18.41
N GLY A 75 -1.76 -6.14 -17.51
CA GLY A 75 -3.07 -6.68 -17.84
C GLY A 75 -3.11 -8.21 -17.92
N ARG A 76 -2.10 -8.91 -17.40
CA ARG A 76 -2.10 -10.38 -17.36
C ARG A 76 -2.83 -10.88 -16.10
N PRO A 77 -3.40 -12.09 -16.11
CA PRO A 77 -3.92 -12.70 -14.89
C PRO A 77 -2.83 -12.85 -13.82
N ASP A 78 -3.23 -12.68 -12.57
CA ASP A 78 -2.36 -12.72 -11.40
C ASP A 78 -3.05 -13.42 -10.21
N ILE A 79 -2.27 -13.91 -9.25
CA ILE A 79 -2.76 -14.43 -7.96
C ILE A 79 -2.05 -13.68 -6.84
N VAL A 80 -2.83 -12.98 -6.03
CA VAL A 80 -2.34 -12.17 -4.91
C VAL A 80 -2.82 -12.77 -3.59
N SER A 81 -2.01 -12.69 -2.54
CA SER A 81 -2.41 -13.05 -1.18
C SER A 81 -2.90 -11.84 -0.38
N GLY A 82 -3.63 -12.12 0.70
CA GLY A 82 -4.12 -11.08 1.59
C GLY A 82 -4.79 -11.64 2.83
N THR A 83 -5.39 -10.75 3.61
CA THR A 83 -6.14 -11.12 4.82
C THR A 83 -7.46 -10.41 4.87
N VAL A 84 -8.53 -11.16 5.11
CA VAL A 84 -9.85 -10.63 5.46
C VAL A 84 -10.01 -10.74 6.96
N VAL A 85 -10.32 -9.62 7.63
CA VAL A 85 -10.52 -9.55 9.09
C VAL A 85 -11.92 -8.99 9.36
N VAL A 86 -12.67 -9.70 10.19
CA VAL A 86 -14.04 -9.32 10.59
C VAL A 86 -14.11 -9.27 12.12
N PRO A 87 -14.63 -8.19 12.71
CA PRO A 87 -14.85 -8.12 14.15
C PRO A 87 -15.75 -9.25 14.65
N ASP A 88 -15.38 -9.86 15.77
CA ASP A 88 -16.19 -10.87 16.47
C ASP A 88 -17.02 -10.19 17.57
N ASP A 89 -17.89 -9.28 17.14
CA ASP A 89 -18.70 -8.38 18.00
C ASP A 89 -20.17 -8.82 18.09
N GLY A 90 -20.52 -9.97 17.51
CA GLY A 90 -21.89 -10.50 17.47
C GLY A 90 -22.85 -9.75 16.53
N THR A 91 -22.39 -8.71 15.82
CA THR A 91 -23.21 -7.95 14.87
C THR A 91 -23.68 -8.86 13.73
N LYS A 92 -24.99 -8.88 13.51
CA LYS A 92 -25.64 -9.55 12.39
C LYS A 92 -26.17 -8.50 11.42
N GLY A 93 -26.02 -8.72 10.12
CA GLY A 93 -26.51 -7.80 9.08
C GLY A 93 -25.39 -7.09 8.32
N PRO A 94 -25.73 -6.07 7.51
CA PRO A 94 -24.78 -5.43 6.61
C PRO A 94 -23.67 -4.74 7.41
N ARG A 95 -22.42 -5.04 7.06
CA ARG A 95 -21.22 -4.47 7.65
C ARG A 95 -20.43 -3.73 6.57
N PRO A 96 -19.97 -2.49 6.81
CA PRO A 96 -19.03 -1.84 5.91
C PRO A 96 -17.72 -2.62 5.76
N LEU A 97 -17.11 -2.51 4.60
CA LEU A 97 -15.82 -3.09 4.28
C LEU A 97 -14.81 -1.98 4.00
N ILE A 98 -13.63 -2.06 4.62
CA ILE A 98 -12.48 -1.25 4.24
C ILE A 98 -11.53 -2.09 3.38
N ALA A 99 -11.28 -1.65 2.15
CA ALA A 99 -10.18 -2.12 1.34
C ALA A 99 -8.92 -1.34 1.75
N TRP A 100 -7.98 -2.01 2.41
CA TRP A 100 -6.80 -1.39 3.00
C TRP A 100 -5.56 -1.67 2.15
N GLY A 101 -5.05 -0.63 1.50
CA GLY A 101 -3.73 -0.64 0.88
C GLY A 101 -2.67 -0.46 1.97
N ILE A 102 -1.88 -1.51 2.21
CA ILE A 102 -0.78 -1.45 3.18
C ILE A 102 0.35 -0.52 2.68
N GLY A 103 0.99 0.20 3.59
CA GLY A 103 2.24 0.92 3.33
C GLY A 103 3.41 -0.01 2.96
N ALA A 104 4.58 0.59 2.76
CA ALA A 104 5.78 -0.16 2.38
C ALA A 104 6.15 -1.23 3.42
N VAL A 105 6.26 -2.49 2.99
CA VAL A 105 6.64 -3.62 3.87
C VAL A 105 7.96 -4.28 3.49
N GLY A 106 8.44 -4.09 2.26
CA GLY A 106 9.69 -4.65 1.74
C GLY A 106 9.47 -5.38 0.42
N LEU A 107 10.51 -6.06 -0.08
CA LEU A 107 10.44 -6.82 -1.33
C LEU A 107 10.43 -8.35 -1.13
N ALA A 108 10.84 -8.84 0.03
CA ALA A 108 10.88 -10.27 0.28
C ALA A 108 9.50 -10.83 0.62
N ASP A 109 9.21 -12.07 0.24
CA ASP A 109 7.96 -12.75 0.56
C ASP A 109 7.62 -12.76 2.05
N GLY A 110 8.63 -12.90 2.91
CA GLY A 110 8.46 -12.84 4.37
C GLY A 110 8.00 -11.48 4.91
N CYS A 111 7.84 -10.48 4.05
CA CYS A 111 7.32 -9.16 4.38
C CYS A 111 5.81 -9.03 4.13
N ALA A 112 5.20 -9.96 3.40
CA ALA A 112 3.75 -10.02 3.19
C ALA A 112 3.01 -9.96 4.54
N VAL A 113 2.08 -9.02 4.66
CA VAL A 113 1.42 -8.74 5.95
C VAL A 113 0.47 -9.86 6.36
N SER A 114 -0.08 -10.60 5.40
CA SER A 114 -0.91 -11.78 5.66
C SER A 114 -0.19 -12.85 6.49
N GLY A 115 1.12 -13.02 6.30
CA GLY A 115 1.97 -13.90 7.11
C GLY A 115 2.41 -13.29 8.44
N ARG A 116 2.34 -11.95 8.59
CA ARG A 116 2.83 -11.21 9.76
C ARG A 116 1.73 -10.85 10.76
N PHE A 117 0.47 -10.71 10.34
CA PHE A 117 -0.66 -10.49 11.23
C PHE A 117 -0.80 -11.55 12.33
N PRO A 118 -0.63 -12.87 12.06
CA PRO A 118 -0.74 -13.89 13.11
C PRO A 118 0.32 -13.79 14.20
N GLN A 119 1.43 -13.12 13.88
CA GLN A 119 2.58 -12.91 14.74
C GLN A 119 2.50 -11.57 15.51
N GLY A 120 1.54 -10.70 15.16
CA GLY A 120 1.50 -9.32 15.66
C GLY A 120 2.70 -8.49 15.18
N ALA A 121 3.23 -8.79 13.99
CA ALA A 121 4.48 -8.23 13.46
C ALA A 121 4.26 -7.27 12.28
N SER A 122 3.03 -6.78 12.11
CA SER A 122 2.68 -5.75 11.12
C SER A 122 2.63 -4.38 11.79
N SER A 123 3.31 -3.38 11.22
CA SER A 123 3.39 -2.01 11.74
C SER A 123 2.04 -1.29 11.72
N GLU A 124 1.18 -1.60 10.75
CA GLU A 124 -0.13 -0.95 10.60
C GLU A 124 -1.28 -1.69 11.30
N ALA A 125 -1.02 -2.84 11.93
CA ALA A 125 -2.08 -3.61 12.59
C ALA A 125 -2.88 -2.77 13.61
N GLN A 126 -2.20 -1.90 14.37
CA GLN A 126 -2.88 -1.02 15.33
C GLN A 126 -3.78 0.02 14.66
N LEU A 127 -3.42 0.50 13.46
CA LEU A 127 -4.24 1.44 12.69
C LEU A 127 -5.46 0.74 12.08
N ILE A 128 -5.26 -0.47 11.56
CA ILE A 128 -6.34 -1.34 11.05
C ILE A 128 -7.33 -1.70 12.18
N ASP A 129 -6.82 -1.94 13.40
CA ASP A 129 -7.65 -2.21 14.59
C ASP A 129 -8.60 -1.05 14.92
N LEU A 130 -8.25 0.20 14.58
CA LEU A 130 -9.17 1.34 14.75
C LEU A 130 -10.40 1.23 13.83
N ALA A 131 -10.26 0.68 12.62
CA ALA A 131 -11.39 0.40 11.73
C ALA A 131 -12.21 -0.80 12.24
N LEU A 132 -11.54 -1.86 12.68
CA LEU A 132 -12.19 -3.05 13.25
C LEU A 132 -13.02 -2.70 14.49
N ARG A 133 -12.52 -1.82 15.38
CA ARG A 133 -13.24 -1.33 16.56
C ARG A 133 -14.47 -0.49 16.24
N ARG A 134 -14.58 0.06 15.03
CA ARG A 134 -15.81 0.71 14.52
C ARG A 134 -16.84 -0.30 14.00
N GLY A 135 -16.54 -1.59 14.11
CA GLY A 135 -17.39 -2.64 13.58
C GLY A 135 -17.29 -2.78 12.07
N TRP A 136 -16.20 -2.35 11.43
CA TRP A 136 -16.01 -2.55 9.99
C TRP A 136 -15.19 -3.81 9.73
N ALA A 137 -15.47 -4.50 8.64
CA ALA A 137 -14.55 -5.52 8.13
C ALA A 137 -13.40 -4.84 7.39
N VAL A 138 -12.25 -5.51 7.33
CA VAL A 138 -11.08 -5.00 6.62
C VAL A 138 -10.52 -6.11 5.73
N ALA A 139 -10.31 -5.79 4.46
CA ALA A 139 -9.56 -6.61 3.51
C ALA A 139 -8.22 -5.94 3.25
N VAL A 140 -7.12 -6.61 3.59
CA VAL A 140 -5.76 -6.13 3.40
C VAL A 140 -5.12 -6.97 2.30
N THR A 141 -4.59 -6.30 1.27
CA THR A 141 -3.81 -6.96 0.20
C THR A 141 -2.33 -7.00 0.57
N ASP A 142 -1.63 -8.07 0.17
CA ASP A 142 -0.17 -8.09 0.19
C ASP A 142 0.45 -7.40 -1.04
N TYR A 143 -0.32 -7.18 -2.11
CA TYR A 143 0.12 -6.80 -3.47
C TYR A 143 0.77 -7.92 -4.29
N GLU A 144 0.87 -7.70 -5.60
CA GLU A 144 1.56 -8.58 -6.56
C GLU A 144 3.01 -8.84 -6.13
N GLY A 145 3.42 -10.12 -6.15
CA GLY A 145 4.77 -10.57 -5.84
C GLY A 145 5.17 -10.45 -4.36
N LEU A 146 4.20 -10.29 -3.43
CA LEU A 146 4.44 -10.44 -2.00
C LEU A 146 3.68 -11.64 -1.47
N GLY A 147 4.40 -12.61 -0.90
CA GLY A 147 3.79 -13.80 -0.31
C GLY A 147 3.25 -14.81 -1.34
N THR A 148 3.53 -14.54 -2.61
CA THR A 148 3.18 -15.32 -3.80
C THR A 148 4.42 -15.35 -4.71
N PRO A 149 4.51 -16.26 -5.70
CA PRO A 149 5.65 -16.29 -6.61
C PRO A 149 5.90 -14.94 -7.31
N ASP A 150 7.13 -14.75 -7.81
CA ASP A 150 7.66 -13.53 -8.44
C ASP A 150 8.03 -12.40 -7.45
N ASP A 151 8.80 -11.41 -7.93
CA ASP A 151 9.31 -10.30 -7.11
C ASP A 151 8.23 -9.20 -6.96
N HIS A 152 8.10 -8.63 -5.76
CA HIS A 152 7.15 -7.55 -5.49
C HIS A 152 7.30 -6.36 -6.46
N THR A 153 6.18 -5.96 -7.07
CA THR A 153 6.10 -4.80 -7.98
C THR A 153 5.91 -3.48 -7.23
N TYR A 154 6.79 -3.21 -6.25
CA TYR A 154 6.72 -2.05 -5.36
C TYR A 154 6.55 -0.72 -6.11
N THR A 155 5.51 0.07 -5.76
CA THR A 155 5.11 1.37 -6.34
C THR A 155 4.60 1.32 -7.78
N VAL A 156 4.20 0.15 -8.27
CA VAL A 156 3.56 -0.01 -9.58
C VAL A 156 2.06 0.18 -9.43
N GLY A 157 1.64 1.44 -9.47
CA GLY A 157 0.33 1.86 -8.99
C GLY A 157 -0.86 1.15 -9.64
N ARG A 158 -0.78 0.80 -10.94
CA ARG A 158 -1.87 0.07 -11.58
C ARG A 158 -2.11 -1.29 -10.93
N SER A 159 -1.04 -2.07 -10.68
CA SER A 159 -1.15 -3.38 -10.03
C SER A 159 -1.63 -3.24 -8.60
N GLU A 160 -1.07 -2.31 -7.84
CA GLU A 160 -1.47 -2.05 -6.45
C GLU A 160 -2.95 -1.67 -6.34
N GLY A 161 -3.44 -0.79 -7.22
CA GLY A 161 -4.85 -0.39 -7.26
C GLY A 161 -5.79 -1.53 -7.62
N GLN A 162 -5.41 -2.38 -8.59
CA GLN A 162 -6.17 -3.59 -8.94
C GLN A 162 -6.23 -4.55 -7.76
N ALA A 163 -5.08 -4.81 -7.11
CA ALA A 163 -5.00 -5.70 -5.96
C ALA A 163 -5.87 -5.22 -4.76
N VAL A 164 -5.96 -3.91 -4.51
CA VAL A 164 -6.84 -3.34 -3.48
C VAL A 164 -8.32 -3.55 -3.82
N LEU A 165 -8.74 -3.27 -5.06
CA LEU A 165 -10.14 -3.48 -5.48
C LEU A 165 -10.51 -4.97 -5.48
N ASP A 166 -9.59 -5.83 -5.92
CA ASP A 166 -9.80 -7.26 -5.98
C ASP A 166 -9.78 -7.92 -4.59
N ALA A 167 -9.03 -7.37 -3.62
CA ALA A 167 -9.15 -7.77 -2.22
C ALA A 167 -10.55 -7.47 -1.64
N ALA A 168 -11.15 -6.33 -2.00
CA ALA A 168 -12.52 -6.01 -1.60
C ALA A 168 -13.54 -7.00 -2.21
N ARG A 169 -13.42 -7.29 -3.50
CA ARG A 169 -14.23 -8.31 -4.18
C ARG A 169 -14.08 -9.68 -3.51
N ALA A 170 -12.85 -10.10 -3.24
CA ALA A 170 -12.53 -11.36 -2.59
C ALA A 170 -13.18 -11.44 -1.21
N ALA A 171 -13.12 -10.38 -0.41
CA ALA A 171 -13.76 -10.32 0.89
C ALA A 171 -15.29 -10.45 0.82
N GLN A 172 -15.95 -9.78 -0.14
CA GLN A 172 -17.39 -9.91 -0.37
C GLN A 172 -17.80 -11.28 -0.92
N ARG A 173 -16.90 -11.97 -1.63
CA ARG A 173 -17.11 -13.31 -2.17
C ARG A 173 -16.76 -14.43 -1.18
N LEU A 174 -16.10 -14.12 -0.06
CA LEU A 174 -15.72 -15.08 0.98
C LEU A 174 -16.93 -15.39 1.89
N PRO A 175 -17.56 -16.57 1.79
CA PRO A 175 -18.79 -16.87 2.54
C PRO A 175 -18.61 -16.78 4.06
N GLU A 176 -17.45 -17.19 4.58
CA GLU A 176 -17.13 -17.23 6.00
C GLU A 176 -17.03 -15.82 6.63
N ALA A 177 -16.70 -14.81 5.82
CA ALA A 177 -16.68 -13.42 6.25
C ALA A 177 -18.09 -12.88 6.50
N GLY A 178 -19.11 -13.43 5.83
CA GLY A 178 -20.51 -13.03 5.99
C GLY A 178 -20.80 -11.61 5.50
N LEU A 179 -20.01 -11.11 4.55
CA LEU A 179 -20.18 -9.77 3.97
C LEU A 179 -21.22 -9.80 2.85
N SER A 180 -22.04 -8.75 2.79
CA SER A 180 -22.98 -8.57 1.69
C SER A 180 -22.22 -8.15 0.43
N PRO A 181 -22.61 -8.64 -0.77
CA PRO A 181 -22.13 -8.09 -2.04
C PRO A 181 -22.42 -6.59 -2.19
N ASP A 182 -23.45 -6.08 -1.51
CA ASP A 182 -23.84 -4.67 -1.51
C ASP A 182 -23.29 -3.88 -0.31
N ALA A 183 -22.36 -4.45 0.46
CA ALA A 183 -21.73 -3.74 1.58
C ALA A 183 -21.09 -2.42 1.09
N PRO A 184 -21.28 -1.30 1.81
CA PRO A 184 -20.57 -0.06 1.49
C PRO A 184 -19.06 -0.28 1.67
N VAL A 185 -18.29 0.17 0.68
CA VAL A 185 -16.83 0.01 0.65
C VAL A 185 -16.15 1.35 0.89
N GLY A 186 -15.22 1.39 1.83
CA GLY A 186 -14.24 2.47 1.94
C GLY A 186 -12.88 1.98 1.44
N ILE A 187 -12.11 2.84 0.77
CA ILE A 187 -10.72 2.53 0.40
C ILE A 187 -9.80 3.37 1.27
N MET A 188 -8.75 2.77 1.84
CA MET A 188 -7.82 3.47 2.71
C MET A 188 -6.38 3.04 2.46
N GLY A 189 -5.44 3.98 2.59
CA GLY A 189 -4.03 3.66 2.69
C GLY A 189 -3.14 4.88 2.96
N TYR A 190 -1.89 4.63 3.34
CA TYR A 190 -0.89 5.66 3.61
C TYR A 190 0.47 5.29 3.00
N SER A 191 1.28 6.28 2.61
CA SER A 191 2.56 6.04 1.94
C SER A 191 2.37 5.27 0.62
N GLN A 192 3.07 4.14 0.40
CA GLN A 192 2.76 3.21 -0.69
C GLN A 192 1.25 2.86 -0.74
N GLY A 193 0.66 2.58 0.41
CA GLY A 193 -0.78 2.31 0.52
C GLY A 193 -1.64 3.49 0.09
N GLY A 194 -1.14 4.72 0.25
CA GLY A 194 -1.79 5.92 -0.26
C GLY A 194 -1.77 5.99 -1.79
N GLN A 195 -0.67 5.56 -2.42
CA GLN A 195 -0.61 5.40 -3.87
C GLN A 195 -1.56 4.30 -4.35
N ALA A 196 -1.57 3.15 -3.68
CA ALA A 196 -2.48 2.05 -3.96
C ALA A 196 -3.96 2.48 -3.85
N ALA A 197 -4.33 3.19 -2.79
CA ALA A 197 -5.67 3.73 -2.58
C ALA A 197 -6.05 4.75 -3.67
N GLY A 198 -5.14 5.66 -4.02
CA GLY A 198 -5.34 6.61 -5.12
C GLY A 198 -5.55 5.91 -6.47
N TRP A 199 -4.78 4.86 -6.76
CA TRP A 199 -4.91 4.10 -8.00
C TRP A 199 -6.18 3.25 -8.03
N ALA A 200 -6.55 2.63 -6.91
CA ALA A 200 -7.82 1.94 -6.76
C ALA A 200 -8.99 2.89 -7.05
N ALA A 201 -8.95 4.12 -6.53
CA ALA A 201 -9.96 5.14 -6.80
C ALA A 201 -10.03 5.56 -8.27
N GLU A 202 -8.88 5.76 -8.93
CA GLU A 202 -8.84 6.10 -10.35
C GLU A 202 -9.28 4.95 -11.27
N LEU A 203 -9.06 3.69 -10.86
CA LEU A 203 -9.43 2.51 -11.63
C LEU A 203 -10.88 2.10 -11.40
N HIS A 204 -11.44 2.36 -10.23
CA HIS A 204 -12.77 1.92 -9.79
C HIS A 204 -13.85 2.04 -10.88
N PRO A 205 -14.07 3.21 -11.53
CA PRO A 205 -15.15 3.35 -12.52
C PRO A 205 -15.04 2.40 -13.73
N SER A 206 -13.82 1.97 -14.06
CA SER A 206 -13.53 1.16 -15.26
C SER A 206 -13.22 -0.31 -14.95
N TYR A 207 -12.73 -0.60 -13.75
CA TYR A 207 -12.20 -1.90 -13.38
C TYR A 207 -13.12 -2.65 -12.40
N ALA A 208 -13.72 -1.94 -11.44
CA ALA A 208 -14.58 -2.52 -10.40
C ALA A 208 -15.81 -1.67 -10.08
N PRO A 209 -16.60 -1.24 -11.09
CA PRO A 209 -17.72 -0.33 -10.89
C PRO A 209 -18.87 -0.93 -10.08
N GLU A 210 -18.87 -2.25 -9.87
CA GLU A 210 -19.86 -2.93 -9.04
C GLU A 210 -19.59 -2.77 -7.54
N LEU A 211 -18.39 -2.37 -7.12
CA LEU A 211 -18.09 -2.09 -5.72
C LEU A 211 -18.80 -0.81 -5.30
N ARG A 212 -19.50 -0.84 -4.17
CA ARG A 212 -20.21 0.34 -3.64
C ARG A 212 -19.26 1.25 -2.87
N VAL A 213 -18.27 1.82 -3.56
CA VAL A 213 -17.27 2.71 -2.96
C VAL A 213 -17.92 4.02 -2.52
N LYS A 214 -17.81 4.33 -1.23
CA LYS A 214 -18.40 5.52 -0.59
C LYS A 214 -17.42 6.67 -0.41
N GLY A 215 -16.13 6.35 -0.37
CA GLY A 215 -15.06 7.31 -0.23
C GLY A 215 -13.70 6.64 -0.26
N THR A 216 -12.67 7.42 -0.58
CA THR A 216 -11.28 6.99 -0.50
C THR A 216 -10.49 7.92 0.40
N VAL A 217 -9.67 7.34 1.27
CA VAL A 217 -8.68 8.03 2.08
C VAL A 217 -7.29 7.66 1.54
N ALA A 218 -6.47 8.65 1.25
CA ALA A 218 -5.04 8.43 1.03
C ALA A 218 -4.22 9.49 1.77
N GLY A 219 -3.05 9.11 2.28
CA GLY A 219 -2.11 10.09 2.82
C GLY A 219 -0.65 9.75 2.55
N GLY A 220 0.22 10.75 2.67
CA GLY A 220 1.66 10.55 2.43
C GLY A 220 1.93 10.03 1.01
N VAL A 221 1.19 10.48 0.00
CA VAL A 221 1.07 9.75 -1.28
C VAL A 221 2.27 9.99 -2.21
N PRO A 222 3.05 8.96 -2.61
CA PRO A 222 4.08 9.08 -3.65
C PRO A 222 3.44 9.20 -5.05
N ALA A 223 2.71 10.29 -5.28
CA ALA A 223 1.85 10.48 -6.44
C ALA A 223 2.60 10.76 -7.75
N ASP A 224 3.87 11.17 -7.64
CA ASP A 224 4.80 11.45 -8.75
C ASP A 224 6.15 10.83 -8.38
N LEU A 225 6.42 9.63 -8.92
CA LEU A 225 7.62 8.87 -8.58
C LEU A 225 8.91 9.57 -9.01
N PRO A 226 9.05 10.12 -10.25
CA PRO A 226 10.26 10.86 -10.62
C PRO A 226 10.58 12.01 -9.66
N THR A 227 9.58 12.82 -9.29
CA THR A 227 9.77 13.94 -8.36
C THR A 227 10.14 13.47 -6.95
N THR A 228 9.51 12.37 -6.49
CA THR A 228 9.78 11.78 -5.19
C THR A 228 11.18 11.17 -5.13
N PHE A 229 11.62 10.49 -6.19
CA PHE A 229 12.94 9.86 -6.25
C PHE A 229 14.05 10.91 -6.35
N ASP A 230 13.79 12.01 -7.08
CA ASP A 230 14.73 13.13 -7.15
C ASP A 230 14.88 13.83 -5.78
N TYR A 231 13.77 14.06 -5.08
CA TYR A 231 13.78 14.60 -3.71
C TYR A 231 14.58 13.75 -2.72
N ASN A 232 14.59 12.43 -2.91
CA ASN A 232 15.24 11.49 -2.01
C ASN A 232 16.69 11.17 -2.38
N ASP A 233 17.28 11.81 -3.39
CA ASP A 233 18.70 11.62 -3.70
C ASP A 233 19.59 12.15 -2.57
N GLY A 234 20.34 11.26 -1.91
CA GLY A 234 21.08 11.60 -0.68
C GLY A 234 20.19 11.84 0.54
N GLY A 235 18.89 11.57 0.45
CA GLY A 235 17.88 11.80 1.49
C GLY A 235 17.55 10.57 2.35
N ALA A 236 16.58 10.74 3.24
CA ALA A 236 16.11 9.66 4.13
C ALA A 236 15.37 8.54 3.37
N GLY A 237 14.70 8.84 2.26
CA GLY A 237 14.02 7.85 1.42
C GLY A 237 14.87 7.28 0.28
N ALA A 238 16.19 7.50 0.25
CA ALA A 238 17.05 7.00 -0.84
C ALA A 238 16.94 5.47 -1.04
N GLY A 239 16.89 4.70 0.06
CA GLY A 239 16.68 3.26 0.01
C GLY A 239 15.31 2.86 -0.56
N LEU A 240 14.25 3.62 -0.25
CA LEU A 240 12.92 3.40 -0.80
C LEU A 240 12.87 3.69 -2.31
N ALA A 241 13.57 4.72 -2.77
CA ALA A 241 13.69 5.01 -4.20
C ALA A 241 14.40 3.87 -4.96
N LEU A 242 15.47 3.29 -4.39
CA LEU A 242 16.13 2.13 -5.00
C LEU A 242 15.24 0.88 -4.98
N MET A 243 14.50 0.67 -3.89
CA MET A 243 13.50 -0.41 -3.79
C MET A 243 12.42 -0.25 -4.87
N ALA A 244 11.98 0.98 -5.13
CA ALA A 244 10.98 1.29 -6.14
C ALA A 244 11.50 1.09 -7.56
N LEU A 245 12.77 1.42 -7.85
CA LEU A 245 13.39 1.04 -9.12
C LEU A 245 13.38 -0.49 -9.33
N ALA A 246 13.66 -1.27 -8.29
CA ALA A 246 13.59 -2.73 -8.36
C ALA A 246 12.16 -3.25 -8.59
N GLY A 247 11.15 -2.66 -7.92
CA GLY A 247 9.74 -3.00 -8.14
C GLY A 247 9.25 -2.68 -9.56
N GLN A 248 9.69 -1.55 -10.11
CA GLN A 248 9.38 -1.17 -11.51
C GLN A 248 10.03 -2.12 -12.50
N ASP A 249 11.28 -2.55 -12.27
CA ASP A 249 11.96 -3.54 -13.11
C ASP A 249 11.28 -4.92 -13.02
N SER A 250 10.74 -5.29 -11.86
CA SER A 250 9.92 -6.51 -11.70
C SER A 250 8.68 -6.47 -12.60
N ALA A 251 7.91 -5.37 -12.57
CA ALA A 251 6.74 -5.22 -13.43
C ALA A 251 7.07 -5.05 -14.92
N PHE A 252 8.21 -4.43 -15.23
CA PHE A 252 8.65 -4.11 -16.58
C PHE A 252 10.10 -4.55 -16.82
N PRO A 253 10.39 -5.86 -17.00
CA PRO A 253 11.77 -6.38 -17.13
C PRO A 253 12.58 -5.83 -18.31
N ALA A 254 11.92 -5.16 -19.26
CA ALA A 254 12.57 -4.42 -20.34
C ALA A 254 13.39 -3.21 -19.85
N LEU A 255 13.16 -2.74 -18.62
CA LEU A 255 13.93 -1.67 -17.98
C LEU A 255 15.38 -2.10 -17.71
N ARG A 256 15.61 -3.39 -17.41
CA ARG A 256 16.92 -4.01 -17.19
C ARG A 256 17.75 -3.24 -16.16
N LEU A 257 17.19 -3.04 -14.96
CA LEU A 257 17.79 -2.27 -13.88
C LEU A 257 19.24 -2.65 -13.62
N ASP A 258 19.59 -3.93 -13.68
CA ASP A 258 20.96 -4.41 -13.48
C ASP A 258 22.01 -3.67 -14.33
N SER A 259 21.66 -3.31 -15.57
CA SER A 259 22.54 -2.57 -16.49
C SER A 259 22.78 -1.11 -16.09
N TYR A 260 22.02 -0.57 -15.15
CA TYR A 260 22.16 0.77 -14.59
C TYR A 260 22.91 0.76 -13.27
N LEU A 261 22.97 -0.39 -12.58
CA LEU A 261 23.59 -0.51 -11.27
C LEU A 261 25.10 -0.74 -11.39
N ASN A 262 25.85 -0.18 -10.43
CA ASN A 262 27.21 -0.63 -10.15
C ASN A 262 27.18 -1.81 -9.15
N ASP A 263 28.33 -2.36 -8.78
CA ASP A 263 28.39 -3.51 -7.86
C ASP A 263 27.74 -3.22 -6.49
N ARG A 264 27.88 -1.98 -6.00
CA ARG A 264 27.25 -1.53 -4.75
C ARG A 264 25.73 -1.49 -4.89
N GLY A 265 25.21 -0.96 -6.00
CA GLY A 265 23.78 -0.94 -6.30
C GLY A 265 23.18 -2.33 -6.42
N ARG A 266 23.86 -3.24 -7.13
CA ARG A 266 23.47 -4.67 -7.19
C ARG A 266 23.40 -5.27 -5.80
N GLY A 267 24.44 -5.08 -4.98
CA GLY A 267 24.47 -5.57 -3.61
C GLY A 267 23.32 -5.04 -2.74
N TYR A 268 22.94 -3.77 -2.90
CA TYR A 268 21.78 -3.22 -2.20
C TYR A 268 20.45 -3.80 -2.69
N VAL A 269 20.23 -3.89 -4.01
CA VAL A 269 18.99 -4.47 -4.54
C VAL A 269 18.86 -5.94 -4.10
N ASP A 270 19.93 -6.71 -4.18
CA ASP A 270 19.98 -8.08 -3.68
C ASP A 270 19.66 -8.17 -2.18
N PHE A 271 20.21 -7.25 -1.37
CA PHE A 271 19.89 -7.16 0.04
C PHE A 271 18.40 -6.85 0.25
N MET A 272 17.85 -5.87 -0.47
CA MET A 272 16.45 -5.46 -0.35
C MET A 272 15.48 -6.57 -0.75
N LYS A 273 15.77 -7.34 -1.81
CA LYS A 273 14.98 -8.53 -2.22
C LYS A 273 14.91 -9.63 -1.16
N ARG A 274 15.80 -9.60 -0.15
CA ARG A 274 15.84 -10.57 0.96
C ARG A 274 15.37 -10.00 2.30
N ASN A 275 14.99 -8.71 2.35
CA ASN A 275 14.72 -8.02 3.61
C ASN A 275 13.47 -7.14 3.55
N CYS A 276 12.91 -6.91 4.73
CA CYS A 276 11.75 -6.03 4.90
C CYS A 276 12.13 -4.55 5.02
N VAL A 277 11.14 -3.68 4.83
CA VAL A 277 11.28 -2.23 4.68
C VAL A 277 12.18 -1.60 5.74
N SER A 278 12.13 -2.04 6.99
CA SER A 278 12.91 -1.44 8.08
C SER A 278 14.41 -1.60 7.82
N LEU A 279 14.87 -2.81 7.47
CA LEU A 279 16.27 -3.08 7.17
C LEU A 279 16.67 -2.49 5.82
N SER A 280 15.81 -2.62 4.81
CA SER A 280 16.04 -2.08 3.47
C SER A 280 16.20 -0.56 3.47
N SER A 281 15.36 0.14 4.24
CA SER A 281 15.43 1.61 4.38
C SER A 281 16.72 2.03 5.07
N ILE A 282 17.07 1.38 6.20
CA ILE A 282 18.31 1.67 6.94
C ILE A 282 19.56 1.47 6.07
N ALA A 283 19.61 0.36 5.32
CA ALA A 283 20.75 0.04 4.46
C ALA A 283 20.99 1.10 3.37
N GLY A 284 19.91 1.67 2.82
CA GLY A 284 19.96 2.65 1.74
C GLY A 284 19.94 4.12 2.18
N LEU A 285 19.99 4.43 3.48
CA LEU A 285 19.91 5.81 3.99
C LEU A 285 21.00 6.71 3.38
N PHE A 286 20.58 7.90 2.96
CA PHE A 286 21.45 8.98 2.48
C PHE A 286 22.36 8.62 1.30
N GLN A 287 22.08 7.53 0.60
CA GLN A 287 22.80 7.17 -0.61
C GLN A 287 22.44 8.13 -1.74
N HIS A 288 23.44 8.59 -2.47
CA HIS A 288 23.21 9.25 -3.76
C HIS A 288 23.09 8.21 -4.86
N ARG A 289 22.20 8.42 -5.84
CA ARG A 289 22.04 7.54 -7.01
C ARG A 289 23.37 7.35 -7.74
N SER A 290 24.20 8.38 -7.82
CA SER A 290 25.54 8.32 -8.44
C SER A 290 26.50 7.36 -7.73
N GLU A 291 26.26 6.99 -6.47
CA GLU A 291 27.08 6.06 -5.70
C GLU A 291 26.68 4.59 -5.95
N VAL A 292 25.45 4.35 -6.44
CA VAL A 292 24.87 3.01 -6.63
C VAL A 292 24.57 2.68 -8.09
N THR A 293 24.70 3.65 -9.00
CA THR A 293 24.46 3.48 -10.43
C THR A 293 25.72 3.77 -11.27
N VAL A 294 25.82 3.13 -12.43
CA VAL A 294 26.74 3.52 -13.51
C VAL A 294 26.08 4.48 -14.50
N ARG A 295 24.75 4.55 -14.50
CA ARG A 295 23.93 5.46 -15.30
C ARG A 295 22.66 5.76 -14.51
N ASP A 296 22.28 7.02 -14.40
CA ASP A 296 21.06 7.41 -13.66
C ASP A 296 19.80 6.93 -14.42
N PRO A 297 18.97 6.04 -13.83
CA PRO A 297 17.69 5.65 -14.44
C PRO A 297 16.77 6.86 -14.68
N LEU A 298 16.79 7.88 -13.82
CA LEU A 298 15.92 9.05 -13.99
C LEU A 298 16.32 9.92 -15.20
N ALA A 299 17.54 9.76 -15.74
CA ALA A 299 17.96 10.43 -16.96
C ALA A 299 17.51 9.70 -18.24
N ASP A 300 17.01 8.46 -18.13
CA ASP A 300 16.60 7.66 -19.28
C ASP A 300 15.09 7.81 -19.57
N PRO A 301 14.70 8.16 -20.81
CA PRO A 301 13.29 8.30 -21.18
C PRO A 301 12.44 7.05 -20.96
N VAL A 302 13.01 5.84 -21.07
CA VAL A 302 12.27 4.58 -20.87
C VAL A 302 11.88 4.41 -19.41
N TRP A 303 12.79 4.72 -18.48
CA TRP A 303 12.50 4.74 -17.05
C TRP A 303 11.51 5.84 -16.68
N GLN A 304 11.66 7.03 -17.27
CA GLN A 304 10.70 8.12 -17.07
C GLN A 304 9.29 7.73 -17.53
N LEU A 305 9.16 6.97 -18.61
CA LEU A 305 7.86 6.45 -19.08
C LEU A 305 7.27 5.44 -18.07
N ALA A 306 8.05 4.47 -17.61
CA ALA A 306 7.60 3.47 -16.65
C ALA A 306 7.19 4.11 -15.31
N LEU A 307 8.02 4.99 -14.75
CA LEU A 307 7.71 5.68 -13.49
C LEU A 307 6.47 6.57 -13.59
N ARG A 308 6.27 7.25 -14.73
CA ARG A 308 5.07 8.05 -14.97
C ARG A 308 3.83 7.22 -15.26
N ALA A 309 3.95 5.93 -15.56
CA ALA A 309 2.80 5.04 -15.64
C ALA A 309 2.08 4.90 -14.29
N SER A 310 2.77 5.19 -13.17
CA SER A 310 2.21 5.26 -11.81
C SER A 310 1.73 6.68 -11.38
N LEU A 311 1.73 7.67 -12.28
CA LEU A 311 1.32 9.05 -11.96
C LEU A 311 -0.18 9.13 -11.61
N LEU A 312 -0.50 9.67 -10.43
CA LEU A 312 -1.87 9.93 -9.97
C LEU A 312 -2.37 11.32 -10.34
N GLY A 313 -3.69 11.54 -10.30
CA GLY A 313 -4.34 12.79 -10.72
C GLY A 313 -4.58 12.86 -12.23
N THR A 314 -4.46 11.72 -12.92
CA THR A 314 -4.59 11.66 -14.38
C THR A 314 -5.98 11.26 -14.84
N ARG A 315 -6.81 10.72 -13.93
CA ARG A 315 -8.18 10.27 -14.18
C ARG A 315 -9.16 10.96 -13.23
N SER A 316 -10.44 10.95 -13.59
CA SER A 316 -11.51 11.35 -12.69
C SER A 316 -11.82 10.22 -11.71
N VAL A 317 -12.20 10.59 -10.49
CA VAL A 317 -12.71 9.68 -9.45
C VAL A 317 -14.21 9.96 -9.29
N ASP A 318 -15.02 8.91 -9.09
CA ASP A 318 -16.49 8.99 -9.04
C ASP A 318 -17.07 9.12 -7.63
N HIS A 319 -16.22 9.26 -6.61
CA HIS A 319 -16.58 9.36 -5.20
C HIS A 319 -15.68 10.36 -4.46
N PRO A 320 -16.08 10.83 -3.26
CA PRO A 320 -15.28 11.77 -2.47
C PRO A 320 -13.94 11.20 -2.00
N PHE A 321 -12.99 12.11 -1.79
CA PHE A 321 -11.63 11.76 -1.43
C PHE A 321 -11.17 12.56 -0.20
N TYR A 322 -10.55 11.91 0.78
CA TYR A 322 -9.82 12.58 1.87
C TYR A 322 -8.33 12.37 1.66
N LEU A 323 -7.63 13.46 1.37
CA LEU A 323 -6.21 13.46 1.07
C LEU A 323 -5.47 14.19 2.18
N TYR A 324 -4.46 13.54 2.78
CA TYR A 324 -3.71 14.17 3.86
C TYR A 324 -2.21 14.02 3.79
N GLN A 325 -1.47 15.03 4.26
CA GLN A 325 -0.02 15.11 4.07
C GLN A 325 0.68 15.84 5.23
N GLY A 326 1.89 15.38 5.57
CA GLY A 326 2.78 16.09 6.48
C GLY A 326 3.50 17.23 5.76
N ARG A 327 3.48 18.44 6.33
CA ARG A 327 4.25 19.59 5.80
C ARG A 327 5.77 19.42 5.98
N LEU A 328 6.17 18.60 6.95
CA LEU A 328 7.58 18.29 7.25
C LEU A 328 7.95 16.87 6.79
N ASP A 329 7.17 16.30 5.87
CA ASP A 329 7.38 14.96 5.36
C ASP A 329 8.75 14.85 4.65
N GLU A 330 9.60 14.04 5.26
CA GLU A 330 10.99 13.80 4.89
C GLU A 330 11.14 12.73 3.80
N LEU A 331 10.07 12.03 3.44
CA LEU A 331 10.07 10.97 2.42
C LEU A 331 9.30 11.40 1.17
N ILE A 332 8.11 11.97 1.35
CA ILE A 332 7.22 12.40 0.28
C ILE A 332 7.11 13.92 0.35
N PRO A 333 7.72 14.66 -0.57
CA PRO A 333 7.77 16.11 -0.46
C PRO A 333 6.37 16.70 -0.56
N TYR A 334 6.00 17.59 0.35
CA TYR A 334 4.65 18.18 0.47
C TYR A 334 4.04 18.63 -0.88
N ARG A 335 4.86 19.23 -1.75
CA ARG A 335 4.47 19.66 -3.11
C ARG A 335 3.88 18.55 -3.99
N VAL A 336 4.26 17.29 -3.78
CA VAL A 336 3.72 16.14 -4.52
C VAL A 336 2.27 15.88 -4.12
N GLY A 337 1.96 15.98 -2.82
CA GLY A 337 0.60 15.90 -2.31
C GLY A 337 -0.27 17.08 -2.75
N GLU A 338 0.26 18.31 -2.69
CA GLU A 338 -0.45 19.50 -3.20
C GLU A 338 -0.75 19.39 -4.69
N ALA A 339 0.22 18.97 -5.49
CA ALA A 339 0.02 18.80 -6.92
C ALA A 339 -1.02 17.71 -7.22
N LEU A 340 -1.11 16.65 -6.41
CA LEU A 340 -2.14 15.63 -6.54
C LEU A 340 -3.54 16.22 -6.23
N ARG A 341 -3.67 16.91 -5.09
CA ARG A 341 -4.89 17.65 -4.72
C ARG A 341 -5.35 18.53 -5.88
N ASP A 342 -4.45 19.36 -6.41
CA ASP A 342 -4.78 20.32 -7.46
C ASP A 342 -5.22 19.63 -8.75
N ARG A 343 -4.55 18.53 -9.14
CA ARG A 343 -4.96 17.74 -10.32
C ARG A 343 -6.36 17.14 -10.17
N TRP A 344 -6.70 16.59 -9.00
CA TRP A 344 -8.03 16.02 -8.77
C TRP A 344 -9.11 17.10 -8.61
N CYS A 345 -8.82 18.19 -7.91
CA CYS A 345 -9.71 19.33 -7.82
C CYS A 345 -10.02 19.94 -9.19
N ALA A 346 -9.01 20.08 -10.06
CA ALA A 346 -9.20 20.56 -11.44
C ALA A 346 -10.05 19.61 -12.31
N ARG A 347 -10.21 18.35 -11.88
CA ARG A 347 -11.07 17.33 -12.51
C ARG A 347 -12.45 17.21 -11.86
N GLY A 348 -12.77 18.05 -10.88
CA GLY A 348 -14.07 18.07 -10.20
C GLY A 348 -14.24 16.98 -9.13
N VAL A 349 -13.15 16.30 -8.72
CA VAL A 349 -13.21 15.35 -7.61
C VAL A 349 -13.44 16.13 -6.30
N PRO A 350 -14.42 15.74 -5.45
CA PRO A 350 -14.60 16.38 -4.16
C PRO A 350 -13.51 15.92 -3.18
N VAL A 351 -12.37 16.60 -3.22
CA VAL A 351 -11.22 16.37 -2.35
C VAL A 351 -11.34 17.20 -1.09
N GLU A 352 -11.29 16.54 0.07
CA GLU A 352 -11.00 17.15 1.36
C GLU A 352 -9.51 16.99 1.66
N TRP A 353 -8.79 18.10 1.64
CA TRP A 353 -7.37 18.19 1.90
C TRP A 353 -7.12 18.57 3.35
N GLN A 354 -6.32 17.77 4.05
CA GLN A 354 -5.87 18.07 5.41
C GLN A 354 -4.35 17.94 5.49
N ASP A 355 -3.67 18.95 6.02
CA ASP A 355 -2.25 18.85 6.30
C ASP A 355 -1.92 18.94 7.79
N TYR A 356 -0.73 18.45 8.13
CA TYR A 356 -0.23 18.42 9.49
C TYR A 356 1.18 19.00 9.53
N PRO A 357 1.57 19.78 10.55
CA PRO A 357 2.94 20.27 10.72
C PRO A 357 3.87 19.18 11.28
N LEU A 358 3.79 17.97 10.73
CA LEU A 358 4.42 16.74 11.23
C LEU A 358 5.23 16.05 10.12
N ASP A 359 6.11 15.14 10.52
CA ASP A 359 6.90 14.25 9.66
C ASP A 359 6.04 13.12 9.03
N HIS A 360 6.64 12.27 8.18
CA HIS A 360 5.92 11.23 7.45
C HIS A 360 5.19 10.24 8.37
N VAL A 361 5.86 9.72 9.40
CA VAL A 361 5.33 8.65 10.25
C VAL A 361 4.36 9.22 11.28
N THR A 362 4.71 10.33 11.92
CA THR A 362 3.86 10.97 12.92
C THR A 362 2.56 11.47 12.29
N THR A 363 2.61 11.91 11.02
CA THR A 363 1.40 12.24 10.24
C THR A 363 0.51 11.01 10.03
N ALA A 364 1.07 9.85 9.69
CA ALA A 364 0.30 8.61 9.53
C ALA A 364 -0.50 8.28 10.81
N LEU A 365 0.19 8.29 11.95
CA LEU A 365 -0.37 7.93 13.26
C LEU A 365 -1.44 8.94 13.72
N THR A 366 -1.20 10.23 13.49
CA THR A 366 -2.10 11.31 13.94
C THR A 366 -3.28 11.50 12.98
N GLY A 367 -3.06 11.33 11.68
CA GLY A 367 -4.05 11.55 10.64
C GLY A 367 -5.04 10.39 10.47
N THR A 368 -4.60 9.14 10.68
CA THR A 368 -5.47 7.97 10.46
C THR A 368 -6.78 7.99 11.28
N PRO A 369 -6.79 8.33 12.59
CA PRO A 369 -8.04 8.44 13.34
C PRO A 369 -9.04 9.44 12.74
N MET A 370 -8.57 10.61 12.31
CA MET A 370 -9.40 11.64 11.67
C MET A 370 -9.90 11.19 10.31
N ALA A 371 -9.06 10.50 9.55
CA ALA A 371 -9.44 9.94 8.27
C ALA A 371 -10.48 8.81 8.40
N LEU A 372 -10.43 8.01 9.48
CA LEU A 372 -11.46 7.04 9.81
C LEU A 372 -12.77 7.72 10.20
N ASP A 373 -12.74 8.83 10.94
CA ASP A 373 -13.96 9.58 11.27
C ASP A 373 -14.60 10.18 10.00
N TRP A 374 -13.79 10.73 9.10
CA TRP A 374 -14.27 11.15 7.78
C TRP A 374 -14.89 9.99 6.99
N MET A 375 -14.23 8.83 6.98
CA MET A 375 -14.72 7.63 6.31
C MET A 375 -16.05 7.15 6.90
N ALA A 376 -16.25 7.27 8.22
CA ALA A 376 -17.49 6.89 8.88
C ALA A 376 -18.70 7.66 8.31
N GLY A 377 -18.55 8.98 8.12
CA GLY A 377 -19.58 9.79 7.48
C GLY A 377 -19.87 9.34 6.05
N ARG A 378 -18.85 8.99 5.26
CA ARG A 378 -19.03 8.46 3.89
C ARG A 378 -19.78 7.12 3.88
N LEU A 379 -19.38 6.19 4.73
CA LEU A 379 -20.03 4.88 4.86
C LEU A 379 -21.49 5.00 5.32
N ALA A 380 -21.84 6.08 6.02
CA ALA A 380 -23.20 6.43 6.44
C ALA A 380 -23.96 7.30 5.40
N ASP A 381 -23.43 7.48 4.19
CA ASP A 381 -24.03 8.32 3.14
C ASP A 381 -24.21 9.80 3.52
N GLU A 382 -23.40 10.30 4.45
CA GLU A 382 -23.38 11.72 4.80
C GLU A 382 -22.75 12.56 3.66
N PRO A 383 -23.43 13.62 3.20
CA PRO A 383 -22.91 14.51 2.17
C PRO A 383 -21.54 15.11 2.53
N THR A 384 -20.67 15.27 1.53
CA THR A 384 -19.44 16.07 1.62
C THR A 384 -19.27 16.91 0.35
N ARG A 385 -18.50 17.99 0.44
CA ARG A 385 -18.25 18.92 -0.67
C ARG A 385 -16.77 19.16 -0.98
N GLY A 386 -15.86 18.47 -0.29
CA GLY A 386 -14.43 18.77 -0.34
C GLY A 386 -14.10 20.21 0.09
N ASN A 387 -12.83 20.58 0.01
CA ASN A 387 -12.33 21.93 0.29
C ASN A 387 -11.35 22.41 -0.80
N CYS A 388 -11.53 21.94 -2.04
CA CYS A 388 -10.81 22.41 -3.21
C CYS A 388 -10.89 23.94 -3.33
N GLY A 389 -9.77 24.63 -3.08
CA GLY A 389 -9.67 26.10 -3.17
C GLY A 389 -9.92 26.88 -1.88
N ALA A 390 -10.00 26.22 -0.73
CA ALA A 390 -10.05 26.85 0.60
C ALA A 390 -8.68 27.29 1.12
#